data_AF-A0A8X7N9S2-F1
#
_entry.id   AF-A0A8X7N9S2-F1
#
_cell.length_a   1.000
_cell.length_b   1.000
_cell.length_c   1.000
_cell.angle_alpha   90.00
_cell.angle_beta   90.00
_cell.angle_gamma   90.00
#
_symmetry.space_group_name_H-M   'P 1'
#
loop_
_entity.id
_entity.type
_entity.pdbx_description
1 polymer ?
#
loop_
_entity_poly.entity_id
_entity_poly.type
_entity_poly.pdbx_seq_one_letter_code
_entity_poly.pdbx_strand_id
1 'polypeptide(L)'
;MSFDINTLGLTPRDHRFWAGTYNIDSYSDWNTELNGERVAAYRFGFGRPFRTTPSVRLFISGLTFNDPGSFSSSSWADDVNTDGFTLRVKVGNGRAGMAMSIRWIAHDPNESTVRSGVIEHDSDVWEESIDGTIRFDPPFTTGTPSVLATGIAGFDFELPQCYIQEANVSSKGFDFVAGSSRHSRMKHGRWSWLAIA
;
A
#
# COMPACT_ATOMS: atom_id res chain seq x y z
N MET A 1 8.91 -12.10 -6.01
CA MET A 1 7.67 -11.55 -6.61
C MET A 1 7.84 -10.06 -6.80
N SER A 2 7.56 -9.55 -7.99
CA SER A 2 7.48 -8.11 -8.27
C SER A 2 6.01 -7.74 -8.36
N PHE A 3 5.61 -6.63 -7.74
CA PHE A 3 4.28 -6.07 -7.89
C PHE A 3 4.42 -4.83 -8.76
N ASP A 4 3.78 -4.86 -9.93
CA ASP A 4 3.77 -3.70 -10.82
C ASP A 4 2.82 -2.65 -10.25
N ILE A 5 3.39 -1.69 -9.53
CA ILE A 5 2.70 -0.44 -9.25
C ILE A 5 2.92 0.44 -10.47
N ASN A 6 1.86 0.65 -11.24
CA ASN A 6 1.91 1.56 -12.36
C ASN A 6 1.99 3.00 -11.83
N THR A 7 3.21 3.53 -11.71
CA THR A 7 3.46 4.93 -11.35
C THR A 7 3.51 5.85 -12.58
N LEU A 8 3.03 5.41 -13.75
CA LEU A 8 2.98 6.24 -14.96
C LEU A 8 2.22 7.54 -14.64
N GLY A 9 2.93 8.67 -14.75
CA GLY A 9 2.41 10.02 -14.47
C GLY A 9 2.91 10.67 -13.18
N LEU A 10 3.46 9.91 -12.23
CA LEU A 10 4.11 10.45 -11.04
C LEU A 10 5.56 10.79 -11.34
N THR A 11 5.82 12.05 -11.68
CA THR A 11 7.21 12.53 -11.87
C THR A 11 7.81 12.94 -10.52
N PRO A 12 9.12 12.71 -10.29
CA PRO A 12 9.81 13.22 -9.10
C PRO A 12 9.79 14.75 -8.96
N ARG A 13 9.36 15.47 -10.01
CA ARG A 13 9.24 16.93 -10.06
C ARG A 13 7.84 17.44 -9.78
N ASP A 14 6.87 16.54 -9.61
CA ASP A 14 5.51 16.94 -9.28
C ASP A 14 5.45 17.42 -7.82
N HIS A 15 5.28 18.72 -7.66
CA HIS A 15 5.27 19.40 -6.37
C HIS A 15 4.04 19.07 -5.52
N ARG A 16 3.03 18.39 -6.09
CA ARG A 16 1.89 17.87 -5.35
C ARG A 16 2.27 16.67 -4.48
N PHE A 17 3.39 16.01 -4.77
CA PHE A 17 3.77 14.75 -4.14
C PHE A 17 5.18 14.77 -3.55
N TRP A 18 5.38 13.85 -2.61
CA TRP A 18 6.66 13.22 -2.34
C TRP A 18 6.50 11.72 -2.54
N ALA A 19 7.51 11.09 -3.11
CA ALA A 19 7.51 9.65 -3.26
C ALA A 19 8.89 9.09 -2.95
N GLY A 20 8.93 7.82 -2.55
CA GLY A 20 10.17 7.13 -2.28
C GLY A 20 9.97 5.63 -2.22
N THR A 21 11.10 4.95 -2.02
CA THR A 21 11.16 3.50 -1.88
C THR A 21 12.01 3.18 -0.67
N TYR A 22 11.61 2.18 0.10
CA TYR A 22 12.40 1.61 1.17
C TYR A 22 12.50 0.11 1.00
N ASN A 23 13.71 -0.42 1.14
CA ASN A 23 13.96 -1.85 1.14
C ASN A 23 14.15 -2.31 2.57
N ILE A 24 13.45 -3.36 2.93
CA ILE A 24 13.54 -4.06 4.20
C ILE A 24 14.09 -5.43 3.91
N ASP A 25 15.00 -5.90 4.74
CA ASP A 25 15.61 -7.21 4.60
C ASP A 25 15.94 -7.83 5.97
N SER A 26 16.69 -8.92 5.95
CA SER A 26 17.15 -9.63 7.14
C SER A 26 18.04 -8.80 8.07
N TYR A 27 18.67 -7.73 7.56
CA TYR A 27 19.59 -6.86 8.30
C TYR A 27 18.92 -5.61 8.86
N SER A 28 17.64 -5.40 8.58
CA SER A 28 16.88 -4.28 9.13
C SER A 28 16.73 -4.40 10.66
N ASP A 29 16.57 -3.26 11.34
CA ASP A 29 16.35 -3.20 12.78
C ASP A 29 14.93 -3.69 13.14
N TRP A 30 14.82 -5.00 13.36
CA TRP A 30 13.59 -5.67 13.72
C TRP A 30 13.41 -5.76 15.23
N ASN A 31 12.31 -5.22 15.72
CA ASN A 31 11.84 -5.48 17.09
C ASN A 31 10.89 -6.67 17.09
N THR A 32 11.06 -7.58 18.05
CA THR A 32 10.16 -8.73 18.23
C THR A 32 9.06 -8.37 19.22
N GLU A 33 7.81 -8.49 18.79
CA GLU A 33 6.62 -8.29 19.60
C GLU A 33 6.26 -9.56 20.39
N LEU A 34 5.42 -9.43 21.43
CA LEU A 34 5.09 -10.51 22.37
C LEU A 34 4.43 -11.75 21.72
N ASN A 35 3.82 -11.59 20.56
CA ASN A 35 3.16 -12.67 19.79
C ASN A 35 4.07 -13.29 18.72
N GLY A 36 5.37 -12.94 18.70
CA GLY A 36 6.32 -13.44 17.70
C GLY A 36 6.25 -12.70 16.35
N GLU A 37 5.46 -11.64 16.24
CA GLU A 37 5.54 -10.71 15.11
C GLU A 37 6.86 -9.91 15.18
N ARG A 38 7.37 -9.51 14.02
CA ARG A 38 8.53 -8.62 13.95
C ARG A 38 8.14 -7.32 13.28
N VAL A 39 8.53 -6.21 13.88
CA VAL A 39 8.24 -4.87 13.37
C VAL A 39 9.54 -4.12 13.10
N ALA A 40 9.70 -3.66 11.87
CA ALA A 40 10.72 -2.70 11.49
C ALA A 40 10.09 -1.31 11.40
N ALA A 41 10.81 -0.29 11.87
CA ALA A 41 10.37 1.10 11.82
C ALA A 41 11.47 1.96 11.22
N TYR A 42 11.11 2.86 10.31
CA TYR A 42 12.05 3.79 9.69
C TYR A 42 11.41 5.17 9.52
N ARG A 43 12.11 6.21 10.00
CA ARG A 43 11.64 7.60 9.90
C ARG A 43 12.06 8.22 8.57
N PHE A 44 11.08 8.68 7.81
CA PHE A 44 11.28 9.49 6.61
C PHE A 44 11.03 10.96 6.90
N GLY A 45 11.91 11.83 6.38
CA GLY A 45 11.66 13.25 6.26
C GLY A 45 11.25 13.61 4.83
N PHE A 46 10.31 14.53 4.69
CA PHE A 46 10.02 15.17 3.41
C PHE A 46 11.06 16.25 3.15
N GLY A 47 11.62 16.31 1.94
CA GLY A 47 12.63 17.34 1.61
C GLY A 47 12.09 18.78 1.63
N ARG A 48 10.76 18.94 1.68
CA ARG A 48 10.04 20.18 1.98
C ARG A 48 8.81 19.83 2.82
N PRO A 49 8.46 20.64 3.84
CA PRO A 49 7.27 20.38 4.62
C PRO A 49 6.00 20.58 3.79
N PHE A 50 4.98 19.76 4.06
CA PHE A 50 3.63 20.02 3.58
C PHE A 50 2.97 21.16 4.39
N ARG A 51 1.97 21.81 3.80
CA ARG A 51 1.19 22.85 4.50
C ARG A 51 0.23 22.27 5.53
N THR A 52 -0.20 21.04 5.29
CA THR A 52 -1.12 20.25 6.11
C THR A 52 -0.50 18.86 6.31
N THR A 53 -0.96 18.12 7.31
CA THR A 53 -0.54 16.73 7.47
C THR A 53 -0.89 15.94 6.19
N PRO A 54 0.10 15.39 5.47
CA PRO A 54 -0.16 14.72 4.20
C PRO A 54 -0.87 13.37 4.40
N SER A 55 -1.54 12.92 3.36
CA SER A 55 -1.92 11.52 3.24
C SER A 55 -0.75 10.72 2.67
N VAL A 56 -0.37 9.62 3.33
CA VAL A 56 0.67 8.70 2.87
C VAL A 56 0.02 7.39 2.43
N ARG A 57 0.37 6.93 1.24
CA ARG A 57 -0.04 5.65 0.65
C ARG A 57 1.17 4.78 0.44
N LEU A 58 1.06 3.52 0.87
CA LEU A 58 2.14 2.54 0.82
C LEU A 58 1.76 1.41 -0.12
N PHE A 59 2.76 0.90 -0.82
CA PHE A 59 2.61 -0.15 -1.80
C PHE A 59 3.82 -1.09 -1.71
N ILE A 60 3.57 -2.34 -1.37
CA ILE A 60 4.56 -3.42 -1.52
C ILE A 60 4.83 -3.56 -3.02
N SER A 61 6.04 -3.23 -3.43
CA SER A 61 6.48 -3.29 -4.84
C SER A 61 7.36 -4.50 -5.14
N GLY A 62 7.89 -5.14 -4.11
CA GLY A 62 8.73 -6.33 -4.25
C GLY A 62 8.72 -7.16 -2.98
N LEU A 63 8.74 -8.47 -3.14
CA LEU A 63 8.77 -9.41 -2.03
C LEU A 63 9.53 -10.67 -2.44
N THR A 64 10.53 -11.03 -1.65
CA THR A 64 11.32 -12.25 -1.78
C THR A 64 11.41 -12.91 -0.42
N PHE A 65 11.10 -14.19 -0.34
CA PHE A 65 11.21 -14.98 0.88
C PHE A 65 11.52 -16.43 0.49
N ASN A 66 12.23 -17.15 1.37
CA ASN A 66 12.81 -18.46 1.04
C ASN A 66 11.97 -19.66 1.54
N ASP A 67 10.86 -19.42 2.22
CA ASP A 67 10.09 -20.46 2.93
C ASP A 67 8.67 -20.63 2.31
N PRO A 68 8.28 -21.84 1.87
CA PRO A 68 7.00 -22.10 1.21
C PRO A 68 5.73 -21.98 2.11
N GLY A 69 5.85 -21.67 3.40
CA GLY A 69 4.69 -21.50 4.29
C GLY A 69 3.96 -20.16 4.17
N SER A 70 2.80 -20.05 4.83
CA SER A 70 1.98 -18.82 4.87
C SER A 70 2.80 -17.59 5.29
N PHE A 71 2.56 -16.49 4.61
CA PHE A 71 3.27 -15.24 4.82
C PHE A 71 2.25 -14.14 5.09
N SER A 72 2.44 -13.43 6.20
CA SER A 72 1.70 -12.23 6.51
C SER A 72 2.65 -11.05 6.68
N SER A 73 2.25 -9.93 6.09
CA SER A 73 2.96 -8.67 6.21
C SER A 73 1.96 -7.54 6.23
N SER A 74 2.20 -6.48 6.99
CA SER A 74 1.44 -5.25 6.89
C SER A 74 2.36 -4.06 6.97
N SER A 75 2.17 -3.10 6.07
CA SER A 75 2.87 -1.82 6.09
C SER A 75 1.89 -0.67 6.35
N TRP A 76 2.30 0.27 7.19
CA TRP A 76 1.53 1.48 7.46
C TRP A 76 2.44 2.67 7.73
N ALA A 77 1.90 3.87 7.49
CA ALA A 77 2.55 5.11 7.86
C ALA A 77 2.03 5.52 9.25
N ASP A 78 2.95 5.74 10.17
CA ASP A 78 2.70 6.17 11.54
C ASP A 78 3.34 7.54 11.78
N ASP A 79 2.96 8.24 12.85
CA ASP A 79 3.50 9.57 13.21
C ASP A 79 3.58 10.56 12.03
N VAL A 80 2.54 10.56 11.18
CA VAL A 80 2.50 11.40 9.99
C VAL A 80 2.31 12.85 10.40
N ASN A 81 3.23 13.71 10.00
CA ASN A 81 3.17 15.15 10.19
C ASN A 81 3.65 15.88 8.94
N THR A 82 3.67 17.21 8.97
CA THR A 82 4.07 18.04 7.82
C THR A 82 5.50 17.78 7.35
N ASP A 83 6.38 17.32 8.23
CA ASP A 83 7.81 17.16 7.97
C ASP A 83 8.20 15.72 7.61
N GLY A 84 7.33 14.74 7.87
CA GLY A 84 7.66 13.34 7.61
C GLY A 84 6.67 12.35 8.19
N PHE A 85 7.06 11.08 8.14
CA PHE A 85 6.31 9.97 8.70
C PHE A 85 7.25 8.85 9.11
N THR A 86 6.76 7.94 9.94
CA THR A 86 7.43 6.70 10.30
C THR A 86 6.83 5.57 9.47
N LEU A 87 7.59 4.97 8.56
CA LEU A 87 7.20 3.73 7.91
C LEU A 87 7.30 2.61 8.95
N ARG A 88 6.22 1.87 9.16
CA ARG A 88 6.23 0.62 9.90
C ARG A 88 5.90 -0.54 8.99
N VAL A 89 6.65 -1.62 9.16
CA VAL A 89 6.38 -2.89 8.49
C VAL A 89 6.40 -3.99 9.53
N LYS A 90 5.31 -4.72 9.59
CA LYS A 90 5.12 -5.87 10.45
C LYS A 90 5.15 -7.13 9.59
N VAL A 91 5.86 -8.14 10.05
CA VAL A 91 5.78 -9.50 9.48
C VAL A 91 5.38 -10.48 10.56
N GLY A 92 4.46 -11.38 10.20
CA GLY A 92 4.05 -12.48 11.06
C GLY A 92 5.07 -13.61 11.10
N ASN A 93 4.82 -14.54 12.02
CA ASN A 93 5.54 -15.82 12.14
C ASN A 93 7.07 -15.70 12.36
N GLY A 94 7.54 -14.59 12.95
CA GLY A 94 8.95 -14.44 13.34
C GLY A 94 9.97 -14.46 12.19
N ARG A 95 9.53 -14.28 10.93
CA ARG A 95 10.36 -14.50 9.76
C ARG A 95 11.48 -13.46 9.64
N ALA A 96 12.73 -13.92 9.48
CA ALA A 96 13.91 -13.07 9.29
C ALA A 96 14.50 -13.14 7.87
N GLY A 97 14.28 -14.25 7.14
CA GLY A 97 14.83 -14.48 5.81
C GLY A 97 13.95 -13.96 4.67
N MET A 98 13.55 -12.69 4.72
CA MET A 98 12.79 -12.06 3.65
C MET A 98 13.41 -10.73 3.22
N ALA A 99 13.07 -10.29 2.01
CA ALA A 99 13.33 -8.95 1.51
C ALA A 99 12.04 -8.38 0.93
N MET A 100 11.71 -7.14 1.28
CA MET A 100 10.51 -6.44 0.87
C MET A 100 10.84 -5.03 0.43
N SER A 101 10.32 -4.60 -0.71
CA SER A 101 10.40 -3.23 -1.17
C SER A 101 9.05 -2.56 -0.98
N ILE A 102 9.02 -1.46 -0.23
CA ILE A 102 7.84 -0.61 -0.04
C ILE A 102 8.04 0.69 -0.81
N ARG A 103 7.17 0.97 -1.77
CA ARG A 103 7.02 2.30 -2.35
C ARG A 103 6.02 3.09 -1.54
N TRP A 104 6.22 4.39 -1.46
CA TRP A 104 5.32 5.29 -0.78
C TRP A 104 5.10 6.56 -1.58
N ILE A 105 3.90 7.13 -1.45
CA ILE A 105 3.50 8.41 -2.02
C ILE A 105 2.81 9.22 -0.92
N ALA A 106 3.30 10.42 -0.66
CA ALA A 106 2.71 11.41 0.22
C ALA A 106 2.16 12.58 -0.60
N HIS A 107 0.96 13.06 -0.27
CA HIS A 107 0.35 14.22 -0.91
C HIS A 107 -0.47 15.05 0.08
N ASP A 108 -0.73 16.32 -0.25
CA ASP A 108 -1.68 17.13 0.52
C ASP A 108 -3.09 16.52 0.36
N PRO A 109 -3.81 16.18 1.45
CA PRO A 109 -5.17 15.64 1.37
C PRO A 109 -6.16 16.60 0.71
N ASN A 110 -5.86 17.91 0.68
CA ASN A 110 -6.68 18.93 0.06
C ASN A 110 -6.29 19.22 -1.39
N GLU A 111 -5.33 18.48 -1.96
CA GLU A 111 -4.97 18.62 -3.37
C GLU A 111 -6.17 18.23 -4.26
N SER A 112 -6.77 19.25 -4.87
CA SER A 112 -7.99 19.15 -5.67
C SER A 112 -7.91 18.12 -6.80
N THR A 113 -6.71 17.88 -7.33
CA THR A 113 -6.43 16.96 -8.43
C THR A 113 -6.10 15.53 -7.99
N VAL A 114 -6.08 15.24 -6.68
CA VAL A 114 -5.67 13.94 -6.15
C VAL A 114 -6.74 13.34 -5.25
N ARG A 115 -7.03 12.06 -5.42
CA ARG A 115 -7.82 11.26 -4.49
C ARG A 115 -7.03 10.03 -4.11
N SER A 116 -7.14 9.61 -2.86
CA SER A 116 -6.45 8.41 -2.41
C SER A 116 -7.17 7.78 -1.24
N GLY A 117 -6.95 6.49 -1.04
CA GLY A 117 -7.57 5.78 0.05
C GLY A 117 -6.97 4.40 0.27
N VAL A 118 -7.64 3.65 1.11
CA VAL A 118 -7.28 2.29 1.48
C VAL A 118 -8.51 1.41 1.29
N ILE A 119 -8.29 0.21 0.76
CA ILE A 119 -9.26 -0.89 0.77
C ILE A 119 -8.78 -1.86 1.84
N GLU A 120 -9.67 -2.22 2.76
CA GLU A 120 -9.36 -3.15 3.85
C GLU A 120 -10.36 -4.30 3.83
N HIS A 121 -9.84 -5.50 4.07
CA HIS A 121 -10.58 -6.72 4.28
C HIS A 121 -10.07 -7.34 5.58
N ASP A 122 -11.00 -7.61 6.48
CA ASP A 122 -10.76 -8.33 7.71
C ASP A 122 -11.92 -9.30 7.92
N SER A 123 -11.63 -10.59 7.90
CA SER A 123 -12.63 -11.65 7.94
C SER A 123 -12.15 -12.82 8.80
N ASP A 124 -13.08 -13.35 9.61
CA ASP A 124 -12.87 -14.59 10.35
C ASP A 124 -12.85 -15.82 9.42
N VAL A 125 -13.41 -15.68 8.22
CA VAL A 125 -13.46 -16.72 7.20
C VAL A 125 -12.43 -16.48 6.10
N TRP A 126 -11.95 -17.57 5.52
CA TRP A 126 -11.02 -17.53 4.41
C TRP A 126 -11.76 -17.21 3.11
N GLU A 127 -11.43 -16.09 2.49
CA GLU A 127 -12.03 -15.63 1.23
C GLU A 127 -11.02 -15.65 0.09
N GLU A 128 -11.46 -15.95 -1.13
CA GLU A 128 -10.58 -15.90 -2.30
C GLU A 128 -10.36 -14.45 -2.76
N SER A 129 -11.42 -13.63 -2.73
CA SER A 129 -11.42 -12.23 -3.17
C SER A 129 -12.58 -11.45 -2.57
N ILE A 130 -12.39 -10.14 -2.45
CA ILE A 130 -13.44 -9.14 -2.29
C ILE A 130 -13.59 -8.30 -3.55
N ASP A 131 -14.79 -7.79 -3.78
CA ASP A 131 -15.08 -6.82 -4.82
C ASP A 131 -15.90 -5.66 -4.28
N GLY A 132 -15.88 -4.55 -5.02
CA GLY A 132 -16.67 -3.38 -4.66
C GLY A 132 -16.40 -2.18 -5.55
N THR A 133 -16.97 -1.05 -5.16
CA THR A 133 -16.82 0.22 -5.87
C THR A 133 -16.21 1.28 -4.96
N ILE A 134 -15.10 1.87 -5.39
CA ILE A 134 -14.54 3.07 -4.78
C ILE A 134 -15.21 4.29 -5.39
N ARG A 135 -15.70 5.20 -4.55
CA ARG A 135 -16.22 6.51 -4.96
C ARG A 135 -15.19 7.59 -4.63
N PHE A 136 -14.88 8.42 -5.61
CA PHE A 136 -14.08 9.62 -5.40
C PHE A 136 -14.95 10.68 -4.75
N ASP A 137 -14.52 11.14 -3.56
CA ASP A 137 -15.22 12.19 -2.82
C ASP A 137 -14.27 13.37 -2.52
N PRO A 138 -14.49 14.55 -3.12
CA PRO A 138 -15.46 14.81 -4.18
C PRO A 138 -15.02 14.18 -5.52
N PRO A 139 -15.95 13.93 -6.47
CA PRO A 139 -15.61 13.45 -7.81
C PRO A 139 -14.65 14.39 -8.54
N PHE A 140 -13.91 13.87 -9.52
CA PHE A 140 -13.09 14.70 -10.41
C PHE A 140 -14.00 15.52 -11.35
N THR A 141 -13.76 16.83 -11.42
CA THR A 141 -14.54 17.75 -12.27
C THR A 141 -14.06 17.75 -13.72
N THR A 142 -12.82 17.36 -13.97
CA THR A 142 -12.16 17.43 -15.27
C THR A 142 -12.32 16.17 -16.13
N GLY A 143 -12.85 15.08 -15.57
CA GLY A 143 -13.04 13.80 -16.27
C GLY A 143 -12.47 12.61 -15.51
N THR A 144 -12.32 11.49 -16.21
CA THR A 144 -11.66 10.28 -15.68
C THR A 144 -10.21 10.61 -15.32
N PRO A 145 -9.70 10.15 -14.15
CA PRO A 145 -8.31 10.40 -13.77
C PRO A 145 -7.34 9.88 -14.84
N SER A 146 -6.30 10.65 -15.11
CA SER A 146 -5.22 10.28 -16.03
C SER A 146 -4.28 9.21 -15.44
N VAL A 147 -4.27 9.07 -14.11
CA VAL A 147 -3.50 8.05 -13.39
C VAL A 147 -4.37 7.37 -12.35
N LEU A 148 -4.33 6.04 -12.29
CA LEU A 148 -4.82 5.23 -11.19
C LEU A 148 -3.72 4.24 -10.79
N ALA A 149 -3.28 4.32 -9.55
CA ALA A 149 -2.33 3.41 -8.95
C ALA A 149 -3.02 2.68 -7.80
N THR A 150 -3.13 1.36 -7.89
CA THR A 150 -3.47 0.51 -6.76
C THR A 150 -2.33 -0.44 -6.44
N GLY A 151 -2.30 -0.94 -5.22
CA GLY A 151 -1.34 -1.96 -4.85
C GLY A 151 -1.51 -2.42 -3.42
N ILE A 152 -0.88 -3.54 -3.12
CA ILE A 152 -0.99 -4.20 -1.82
C ILE A 152 -0.17 -3.41 -0.79
N ALA A 153 -0.75 -3.10 0.36
CA ALA A 153 -0.06 -2.50 1.50
C ALA A 153 0.12 -3.50 2.65
N GLY A 154 -0.68 -4.55 2.69
CA GLY A 154 -0.59 -5.60 3.69
C GLY A 154 -1.51 -6.77 3.38
N PHE A 155 -1.24 -7.90 4.01
CA PHE A 155 -1.94 -9.14 3.80
C PHE A 155 -1.62 -10.24 4.82
N ASP A 156 -2.53 -11.21 4.88
CA ASP A 156 -2.36 -12.53 5.49
C ASP A 156 -2.95 -13.60 4.55
N PHE A 157 -2.07 -14.33 3.85
CA PHE A 157 -2.45 -15.33 2.84
C PHE A 157 -1.82 -16.70 3.10
N GLU A 158 -2.54 -17.76 2.69
CA GLU A 158 -2.00 -19.13 2.69
C GLU A 158 -0.88 -19.32 1.66
N LEU A 159 -0.99 -18.67 0.49
CA LEU A 159 -0.04 -18.79 -0.62
C LEU A 159 0.23 -17.42 -1.27
N PRO A 160 1.39 -17.22 -1.93
CA PRO A 160 1.90 -15.87 -2.20
C PRO A 160 1.29 -15.18 -3.41
N GLN A 161 0.13 -15.61 -3.93
CA GLN A 161 -0.46 -14.96 -5.10
C GLN A 161 -1.56 -14.01 -4.68
N CYS A 162 -1.23 -12.73 -4.69
CA CYS A 162 -2.09 -11.63 -4.25
C CYS A 162 -2.27 -10.67 -5.42
N TYR A 163 -3.48 -10.16 -5.62
CA TYR A 163 -3.75 -9.22 -6.68
C TYR A 163 -4.76 -8.16 -6.26
N ILE A 164 -4.78 -7.09 -7.04
CA ILE A 164 -5.86 -6.12 -7.14
C ILE A 164 -6.02 -5.79 -8.62
N GLN A 165 -7.27 -5.69 -9.06
CA GLN A 165 -7.64 -5.37 -10.42
C GLN A 165 -8.74 -4.32 -10.41
N GLU A 166 -8.63 -3.33 -11.28
CA GLU A 166 -9.55 -2.22 -11.40
C GLU A 166 -10.33 -2.29 -12.71
N ALA A 167 -11.58 -1.85 -12.68
CA ALA A 167 -12.46 -1.76 -13.84
C ALA A 167 -13.32 -0.49 -13.77
N ASN A 168 -13.97 -0.16 -14.88
CA ASN A 168 -14.99 0.90 -14.97
C ASN A 168 -14.52 2.27 -14.40
N VAL A 169 -13.25 2.63 -14.61
CA VAL A 169 -12.67 3.87 -14.11
C VAL A 169 -13.35 5.08 -14.75
N SER A 170 -13.87 5.98 -13.91
CA SER A 170 -14.60 7.18 -14.30
C SER A 170 -14.19 8.37 -13.44
N SER A 171 -14.73 9.55 -13.72
CA SER A 171 -14.54 10.73 -12.88
C SER A 171 -15.12 10.58 -11.46
N LYS A 172 -16.00 9.59 -11.24
CA LYS A 172 -16.69 9.38 -9.97
C LYS A 172 -16.10 8.26 -9.12
N GLY A 173 -15.24 7.41 -9.69
CA GLY A 173 -14.77 6.22 -9.03
C GLY A 173 -14.33 5.11 -9.97
N PHE A 174 -14.08 3.94 -9.41
CA PHE A 174 -13.73 2.71 -10.10
C PHE A 174 -14.26 1.49 -9.35
N ASP A 175 -14.47 0.40 -10.06
CA ASP A 175 -14.75 -0.90 -9.47
C ASP A 175 -13.44 -1.65 -9.24
N PHE A 176 -13.38 -2.50 -8.22
CA PHE A 176 -12.21 -3.29 -7.92
C PHE A 176 -12.56 -4.74 -7.59
N VAL A 177 -11.62 -5.63 -7.86
CA VAL A 177 -11.54 -6.98 -7.30
C VAL A 177 -10.16 -7.13 -6.68
N ALA A 178 -10.09 -7.50 -5.41
CA ALA A 178 -8.85 -7.64 -4.67
C ALA A 178 -8.85 -8.98 -3.93
N GLY A 179 -7.76 -9.74 -4.03
CA GLY A 179 -7.78 -11.10 -3.52
C GLY A 179 -6.52 -11.89 -3.80
N SER A 180 -6.71 -13.20 -3.90
CA SER A 180 -5.68 -14.17 -4.15
C SER A 180 -6.08 -15.19 -5.19
N SER A 181 -5.10 -15.83 -5.86
CA SER A 181 -5.38 -16.75 -6.97
C SER A 181 -4.88 -18.18 -6.69
N ARG A 182 -5.28 -19.13 -7.55
CA ARG A 182 -4.86 -20.55 -7.53
C ARG A 182 -5.13 -21.25 -6.19
N HIS A 183 -6.38 -21.15 -5.70
CA HIS A 183 -6.82 -21.74 -4.42
C HIS A 183 -6.17 -21.14 -3.17
N SER A 184 -5.44 -20.03 -3.31
CA SER A 184 -5.07 -19.21 -2.16
C SER A 184 -6.31 -18.55 -1.58
N ARG A 185 -6.27 -18.28 -0.28
CA ARG A 185 -7.31 -17.54 0.43
C ARG A 185 -6.66 -16.52 1.35
N MET A 186 -7.47 -15.55 1.77
CA MET A 186 -7.09 -14.46 2.66
C MET A 186 -8.05 -14.34 3.83
N LYS A 187 -7.51 -13.94 4.98
CA LYS A 187 -8.29 -13.42 6.11
C LYS A 187 -8.19 -11.90 6.21
N HIS A 188 -6.99 -11.40 5.91
CA HIS A 188 -6.67 -9.99 6.00
C HIS A 188 -6.05 -9.54 4.69
N GLY A 189 -6.55 -8.43 4.16
CA GLY A 189 -6.03 -7.81 2.96
C GLY A 189 -6.10 -6.30 3.09
N ARG A 190 -5.02 -5.61 2.71
CA ARG A 190 -4.95 -4.16 2.70
C ARG A 190 -4.35 -3.70 1.39
N TRP A 191 -5.03 -2.83 0.69
CA TRP A 191 -4.56 -2.22 -0.55
C TRP A 191 -4.64 -0.70 -0.45
N SER A 192 -3.63 -0.02 -0.97
CA SER A 192 -3.67 1.43 -1.15
C SER A 192 -4.11 1.74 -2.57
N TRP A 193 -4.79 2.87 -2.74
CA TRP A 193 -5.08 3.43 -4.05
C TRP A 193 -4.83 4.93 -4.10
N LEU A 194 -4.46 5.43 -5.28
CA LEU A 194 -4.26 6.84 -5.59
C LEU A 194 -4.69 7.12 -7.03
N ALA A 195 -5.48 8.17 -7.22
CA ALA A 195 -5.97 8.64 -8.52
C ALA A 195 -5.59 10.11 -8.73
N ILE A 196 -5.19 10.46 -9.95
CA ILE A 196 -4.76 11.82 -10.32
C ILE A 196 -5.52 12.25 -11.56
N ALA A 197 -6.15 13.42 -11.52
CA ALA A 197 -6.72 14.08 -12.68
C ALA A 197 -5.67 14.88 -13.44
#